data_AF-A0A969T7D0-F1
#
_entry.id   AF-A0A969T7D0-F1
#
_cell.length_a   1.000
_cell.length_b   1.000
_cell.length_c   1.000
_cell.angle_alpha   90.00
_cell.angle_beta   90.00
_cell.angle_gamma   90.00
#
_symmetry.space_group_name_H-M   'P 1'
#
loop_
_entity.id
_entity.type
_entity.pdbx_description
1 polymer ?
#
loop_
_entity_poly.entity_id
_entity_poly.type
_entity_poly.pdbx_seq_one_letter_code
_entity_poly.pdbx_strand_id
1 'polypeptide(L)'
;MKTLDVYKCTRKQELENNDLSEGTAIKRIFKDQIPPFSSTKSFTGHTLAAAAAVEAVFSIMAIKEGIVYKNLNFKNVIPELDIYPEIEVKKEREINNVLSNSFGFGGNNSTQSYFQNKTHEQLYRCHRKYIPAKHI
;
A
#
# COMPACT_ATOMS: atom_id res chain seq x y z
N MET A 1 2.57 -7.89 9.38
CA MET A 1 2.74 -6.43 9.22
C MET A 1 2.58 -6.15 7.73
N LYS A 2 1.34 -6.14 7.22
CA LYS A 2 0.50 -4.99 6.83
C LYS A 2 1.20 -4.12 5.77
N THR A 3 0.86 -4.28 4.50
CA THR A 3 1.18 -3.35 3.42
C THR A 3 -0.07 -2.50 3.20
N LEU A 4 0.09 -1.20 3.01
CA LEU A 4 -1.01 -0.25 2.94
C LEU A 4 -0.77 0.56 1.66
N ASP A 5 -1.54 0.31 0.62
CA ASP A 5 -1.56 1.16 -0.57
C ASP A 5 -2.25 2.47 -0.17
N VAL A 6 -1.46 3.51 0.12
CA VAL A 6 -1.97 4.87 0.23
C VAL A 6 -1.36 5.78 -0.83
N TYR A 7 -2.21 6.12 -1.81
CA TYR A 7 -2.43 7.42 -2.47
C TYR A 7 -1.51 8.57 -1.99
N LYS A 8 -1.00 9.48 -2.83
CA LYS A 8 -0.98 9.70 -4.30
C LYS A 8 0.17 10.68 -4.54
N CYS A 9 0.89 10.57 -5.66
CA CYS A 9 1.81 11.62 -6.14
C CYS A 9 2.09 11.35 -7.62
N THR A 10 1.66 12.23 -8.52
CA THR A 10 2.40 12.58 -9.74
C THR A 10 1.73 13.72 -10.52
N ARG A 11 2.55 14.73 -10.84
CA ARG A 11 2.30 15.93 -11.64
C ARG A 11 1.53 17.06 -10.94
N LYS A 12 2.12 18.25 -11.06
CA LYS A 12 1.77 19.62 -10.59
C LYS A 12 0.30 20.11 -10.76
N GLN A 13 -0.66 19.24 -11.08
CA GLN A 13 -2.03 19.65 -11.41
C GLN A 13 -3.11 18.98 -10.56
N GLU A 14 -2.79 18.02 -9.70
CA GLU A 14 -3.78 17.41 -8.83
C GLU A 14 -3.56 17.88 -7.38
N LEU A 15 -4.23 19.00 -7.05
CA LEU A 15 -4.48 19.59 -5.73
C LEU A 15 -3.58 19.08 -4.58
N GLU A 16 -2.58 19.88 -4.20
CA GLU A 16 -1.71 19.70 -3.02
C GLU A 16 -2.45 19.25 -1.75
N ASN A 17 -3.75 19.57 -1.66
CA ASN A 17 -4.61 19.27 -0.54
C ASN A 17 -4.98 17.78 -0.38
N ASN A 18 -5.01 16.99 -1.47
CA ASN A 18 -5.40 15.57 -1.38
C ASN A 18 -4.29 14.72 -0.76
N ASP A 19 -3.07 14.84 -1.28
CA ASP A 19 -1.90 14.10 -0.81
C ASP A 19 -1.57 14.46 0.65
N LEU A 20 -1.77 15.73 1.05
CA LEU A 20 -1.65 16.19 2.43
C LEU A 20 -2.70 15.52 3.34
N SER A 21 -3.96 15.45 2.90
CA SER A 21 -5.05 14.84 3.66
C SER A 21 -4.84 13.34 3.88
N GLU A 22 -4.43 12.64 2.82
CA GLU A 22 -4.12 11.22 2.83
C GLU A 22 -2.93 10.92 3.75
N GLY A 23 -1.83 11.65 3.61
CA GLY A 23 -0.67 11.47 4.48
C GLY A 23 -0.95 11.82 5.94
N THR A 24 -1.81 12.82 6.20
CA THR A 24 -2.27 13.14 7.55
C THR A 24 -3.06 11.96 8.14
N ALA A 25 -3.94 11.34 7.34
CA ALA A 25 -4.70 10.17 7.76
C ALA A 25 -3.78 8.97 8.05
N ILE A 26 -2.76 8.72 7.22
CA ILE A 26 -1.75 7.67 7.47
C ILE A 26 -1.05 7.92 8.81
N LYS A 27 -0.47 9.11 8.99
CA LYS A 27 0.22 9.48 10.24
C LYS A 27 -0.68 9.32 11.45
N ARG A 28 -1.94 9.73 11.34
CA ARG A 28 -2.91 9.64 12.45
C ARG A 28 -3.23 8.18 12.81
N ILE A 29 -3.39 7.31 11.82
CA ILE A 29 -3.78 5.91 12.05
C ILE A 29 -2.58 5.07 12.49
N PHE A 30 -1.43 5.23 11.84
CA PHE A 30 -0.27 4.36 12.03
C PHE A 30 0.80 4.94 12.96
N LYS A 31 0.73 6.25 13.26
CA LYS A 31 1.70 6.96 14.11
C LYS A 31 3.13 6.67 13.63
N ASP A 32 3.94 6.03 14.47
CA ASP A 32 5.35 5.72 14.18
C ASP A 32 5.54 4.39 13.44
N GLN A 33 4.49 3.59 13.25
CA GLN A 33 4.55 2.26 12.63
C GLN A 33 3.91 2.27 11.24
N ILE A 34 4.41 3.14 10.39
CA ILE A 34 3.87 3.33 9.05
C ILE A 34 4.28 2.15 8.16
N PRO A 35 3.32 1.39 7.61
CA PRO A 35 3.61 0.32 6.68
C PRO A 35 4.16 0.85 5.34
N PRO A 36 4.86 0.02 4.55
CA PRO A 36 5.22 0.37 3.17
C PRO A 36 3.99 0.80 2.39
N PHE A 37 4.10 1.93 1.67
CA PHE A 37 3.01 2.49 0.88
C PHE A 37 3.49 3.01 -0.48
N SER A 38 2.61 2.93 -1.48
CA SER A 38 2.87 3.34 -2.86
C SER A 38 1.59 3.82 -3.54
N SER A 39 1.72 4.44 -4.72
CA SER A 39 0.61 4.92 -5.54
C SER A 39 0.67 4.33 -6.94
N THR A 40 -0.41 3.68 -7.38
CA THR A 40 -0.53 3.07 -8.71
C THR A 40 -0.92 4.08 -9.80
N LYS A 41 -1.52 5.21 -9.42
CA LYS A 41 -1.95 6.28 -10.34
C LYS A 41 -0.80 6.86 -11.16
N SER A 42 0.41 6.81 -10.64
CA SER A 42 1.60 7.25 -11.36
C SER A 42 1.92 6.36 -12.57
N PHE A 43 1.42 5.13 -12.58
CA PHE A 43 1.53 4.18 -13.69
C PHE A 43 0.34 4.28 -14.65
N THR A 44 -0.88 4.49 -14.11
CA THR A 44 -2.13 4.30 -14.87
C THR A 44 -2.88 5.58 -15.19
N GLY A 45 -2.52 6.70 -14.56
CA GLY A 45 -3.25 7.97 -14.68
C GLY A 45 -4.58 7.97 -13.93
N HIS A 46 -5.38 9.01 -14.16
CA HIS A 46 -6.66 9.21 -13.46
C HIS A 46 -7.79 8.49 -14.22
N THR A 47 -8.05 7.24 -13.85
CA THR A 47 -9.04 6.39 -14.52
C THR A 47 -10.49 6.56 -14.02
N LEU A 48 -10.74 7.60 -13.20
CA LEU A 48 -12.05 7.95 -12.62
C LEU A 48 -12.74 6.72 -12.01
N ALA A 49 -13.90 6.32 -12.55
CA ALA A 49 -14.69 5.19 -12.06
C ALA A 49 -13.93 3.84 -12.12
N ALA A 50 -12.97 3.68 -13.04
CA ALA A 50 -12.21 2.45 -13.18
C ALA A 50 -11.03 2.33 -12.20
N ALA A 51 -10.72 3.38 -11.43
CA ALA A 51 -9.57 3.41 -10.52
C ALA A 51 -9.63 2.27 -9.49
N ALA A 52 -10.80 2.04 -8.88
CA ALA A 52 -10.97 1.01 -7.87
C ALA A 52 -10.71 -0.41 -8.41
N ALA A 53 -11.17 -0.71 -9.63
CA ALA A 53 -10.94 -2.02 -10.25
C ALA A 53 -9.46 -2.25 -10.58
N VAL A 54 -8.77 -1.21 -11.06
CA VAL A 54 -7.34 -1.27 -11.35
C VAL A 54 -6.55 -1.46 -10.06
N GLU A 55 -6.84 -0.68 -9.03
CA GLU A 55 -6.18 -0.78 -7.72
C GLU A 55 -6.39 -2.16 -7.08
N ALA A 56 -7.59 -2.74 -7.20
CA ALA A 56 -7.84 -4.11 -6.77
C ALA A 56 -6.89 -5.14 -7.42
N VAL A 57 -6.67 -5.02 -8.73
CA VAL A 57 -5.74 -5.91 -9.46
C VAL A 57 -4.32 -5.73 -8.94
N PHE A 58 -3.84 -4.50 -8.76
CA PHE A 58 -2.53 -4.24 -8.19
C PHE A 58 -2.38 -4.81 -6.77
N SER A 59 -3.37 -4.62 -5.89
CA SER A 59 -3.32 -5.15 -4.53
C SER A 59 -3.29 -6.68 -4.49
N ILE A 60 -4.07 -7.35 -5.36
CA ILE A 60 -4.04 -8.82 -5.48
C ILE A 60 -2.68 -9.30 -6.00
N MET A 61 -2.11 -8.61 -7.00
CA MET A 61 -0.79 -8.95 -7.55
C MET A 61 0.32 -8.72 -6.52
N ALA A 62 0.26 -7.64 -5.73
CA ALA A 62 1.17 -7.39 -4.63
C ALA A 62 1.19 -8.55 -3.63
N ILE A 63 0.00 -9.03 -3.21
CA ILE A 63 -0.13 -10.19 -2.33
C ILE A 63 0.43 -11.45 -2.99
N LYS A 64 0.03 -11.72 -4.23
CA LYS A 64 0.36 -12.97 -4.93
C LYS A 64 1.87 -13.09 -5.23
N GLU A 65 2.49 -11.99 -5.63
CA GLU A 65 3.90 -11.98 -6.06
C GLU A 65 4.85 -11.49 -4.96
N GLY A 66 4.31 -11.00 -3.84
CA GLY A 66 5.11 -10.43 -2.76
C GLY A 66 5.86 -9.17 -3.19
N ILE A 67 5.23 -8.35 -4.02
CA ILE A 67 5.81 -7.13 -4.59
C ILE A 67 5.21 -5.90 -3.95
N VAL A 68 6.07 -4.96 -3.53
CA VAL A 68 5.66 -3.58 -3.23
C VAL A 68 6.12 -2.71 -4.39
N TYR A 69 5.16 -2.05 -5.03
CA TYR A 69 5.43 -1.20 -6.18
C TYR A 69 6.12 0.09 -5.76
N LYS A 70 6.95 0.65 -6.64
CA LYS A 70 7.52 1.98 -6.44
C LYS A 70 6.52 3.07 -6.81
N ASN A 71 6.61 4.23 -6.20
CA ASN A 71 5.89 5.43 -6.59
C ASN A 71 6.68 6.14 -7.72
N LEU A 72 6.14 6.17 -8.94
CA LEU A 72 6.85 6.78 -10.07
C LEU A 72 6.89 8.31 -9.90
N ASN A 73 8.00 8.93 -10.28
CA ASN A 73 8.17 10.40 -10.28
C ASN A 73 7.96 11.11 -8.93
N PHE A 74 8.02 10.39 -7.80
CA PHE A 74 8.14 11.02 -6.50
C PHE A 74 9.48 11.77 -6.41
N LYS A 75 9.43 13.08 -6.12
CA LYS A 75 10.63 13.94 -6.07
C LYS A 75 10.65 14.87 -4.86
N ASN A 76 9.49 15.41 -4.51
CA ASN A 76 9.36 16.40 -3.45
C ASN A 76 8.47 15.83 -2.35
N VAL A 77 8.93 15.97 -1.12
CA VAL A 77 8.25 15.55 0.09
C VAL A 77 7.33 16.67 0.54
N ILE A 78 6.18 16.34 1.11
CA ILE A 78 5.30 17.30 1.78
C ILE A 78 5.92 17.59 3.16
N PRO A 79 6.48 18.78 3.41
CA PRO A 79 7.29 19.06 4.60
C PRO A 79 6.56 18.79 5.93
N GLU A 80 5.25 18.97 5.96
CA GLU A 80 4.39 18.78 7.13
C GLU A 80 4.21 17.30 7.50
N LEU A 81 4.38 16.41 6.53
CA LEU A 81 4.03 15.01 6.68
C LEU A 81 5.20 14.10 7.01
N ASP A 82 6.46 14.42 6.73
CA ASP A 82 7.64 13.59 7.05
C ASP A 82 7.41 12.06 6.91
N ILE A 83 6.73 11.66 5.83
CA ILE A 83 6.49 10.27 5.45
C ILE A 83 6.84 10.12 3.99
N TYR A 84 7.34 8.94 3.64
CA TYR A 84 7.96 8.71 2.33
C TYR A 84 7.38 7.44 1.72
N PRO A 85 6.81 7.51 0.51
CA PRO A 85 6.39 6.32 -0.19
C PRO A 85 7.62 5.52 -0.65
N GLU A 86 7.38 4.27 -1.04
CA GLU A 86 8.42 3.43 -1.61
C GLU A 86 8.87 3.98 -2.97
N ILE A 87 10.17 4.26 -3.12
CA ILE A 87 10.77 4.78 -4.36
C ILE A 87 11.41 3.68 -5.22
N GLU A 88 11.54 2.48 -4.67
CA GLU A 88 12.08 1.29 -5.34
C GLU A 88 11.09 0.13 -5.26
N VAL A 89 11.16 -0.76 -6.25
CA VAL A 89 10.32 -1.96 -6.24
C VAL A 89 10.93 -2.96 -5.26
N LYS A 90 10.18 -3.33 -4.23
CA LYS A 90 10.59 -4.40 -3.29
C LYS A 90 9.93 -5.71 -3.75
N LYS A 91 10.71 -6.79 -3.80
CA LYS A 91 10.24 -8.13 -4.17
C LYS A 91 10.45 -9.10 -3.00
N GLU A 92 9.87 -10.30 -3.14
CA GLU A 92 10.03 -11.41 -2.19
C GLU A 92 9.58 -11.06 -0.77
N ARG A 93 8.60 -10.16 -0.64
CA ARG A 93 7.99 -9.78 0.63
C ARG A 93 6.78 -10.67 0.92
N GLU A 94 6.67 -11.16 2.15
CA GLU A 94 5.45 -11.81 2.60
C GLU A 94 4.36 -10.74 2.85
N ILE A 95 3.52 -10.50 1.84
CA ILE A 95 2.41 -9.54 1.91
C ILE A 95 1.13 -10.30 2.21
N ASN A 96 0.71 -10.25 3.46
CA ASN A 96 -0.49 -10.93 3.91
C ASN A 96 -1.75 -10.11 3.66
N ASN A 97 -1.66 -8.80 3.82
CA ASN A 97 -2.80 -7.90 3.73
C ASN A 97 -2.38 -6.65 2.98
N VAL A 98 -3.28 -6.16 2.13
CA VAL A 98 -3.16 -4.87 1.44
C VAL A 98 -4.42 -4.06 1.71
N LEU A 99 -4.25 -2.80 2.13
CA LEU A 99 -5.36 -1.85 2.21
C LEU A 99 -5.25 -0.85 1.06
N SER A 100 -6.30 -0.69 0.27
CA SER A 100 -6.43 0.32 -0.78
C SER A 100 -7.43 1.35 -0.31
N ASN A 101 -7.00 2.58 -0.04
CA ASN A 101 -7.93 3.69 0.20
C ASN A 101 -8.56 4.21 -1.10
N SER A 102 -9.24 5.34 -1.20
CA SER A 102 -9.59 6.04 -2.46
C SER A 102 -10.43 7.24 -2.12
N PHE A 103 -10.07 8.41 -2.66
CA PHE A 103 -10.75 9.67 -2.42
C PHE A 103 -11.21 10.25 -3.75
N GLY A 104 -12.53 10.41 -3.88
CA GLY A 104 -13.19 10.98 -5.03
C GLY A 104 -13.73 12.38 -4.75
N PHE A 105 -14.00 13.12 -5.83
CA PHE A 105 -14.65 14.44 -5.74
C PHE A 105 -15.98 14.37 -4.98
N GLY A 106 -16.30 15.45 -4.27
CA GLY A 106 -17.52 15.56 -3.46
C GLY A 106 -17.46 14.82 -2.12
N GLY A 107 -16.27 14.40 -1.67
CA GLY A 107 -16.10 13.72 -0.38
C GLY A 107 -16.41 12.22 -0.42
N ASN A 108 -16.42 11.62 -1.61
CA ASN A 108 -16.66 10.20 -1.78
C ASN A 108 -15.40 9.39 -1.48
N ASN A 109 -15.31 8.87 -0.27
CA ASN A 109 -14.13 8.16 0.20
C ASN A 109 -14.46 6.68 0.40
N SER A 110 -13.59 5.78 -0.04
CA SER A 110 -13.81 4.34 0.06
C SER A 110 -12.50 3.64 0.40
N THR A 111 -12.56 2.61 1.24
CA THR A 111 -11.39 1.80 1.58
C THR A 111 -11.71 0.31 1.37
N GLN A 112 -10.83 -0.40 0.68
CA GLN A 112 -10.90 -1.83 0.42
C GLN A 112 -9.72 -2.53 1.09
N SER A 113 -9.95 -3.71 1.67
CA SER A 113 -8.92 -4.51 2.29
C SER A 113 -8.87 -5.90 1.66
N TYR A 114 -7.70 -6.28 1.20
CA TYR A 114 -7.42 -7.59 0.60
C TYR A 114 -6.56 -8.40 1.57
N PHE A 115 -6.91 -9.67 1.72
CA PHE A 115 -6.25 -10.58 2.64
C PHE A 115 -5.87 -11.86 1.90
N GLN A 116 -4.64 -12.32 2.12
CA GLN A 116 -4.22 -13.64 1.70
C GLN A 116 -4.84 -14.67 2.64
N ASN A 117 -5.70 -15.55 2.11
CA ASN A 117 -6.12 -16.73 2.86
C ASN A 117 -4.94 -17.69 2.96
N LYS A 118 -4.40 -17.86 4.16
CA LYS A 118 -3.38 -18.87 4.42
C LYS A 118 -4.03 -20.24 4.43
N THR A 119 -3.55 -21.15 3.59
CA THR A 119 -3.95 -22.56 3.68
C THR A 119 -3.39 -23.17 4.97
N HIS A 120 -3.99 -24.28 5.43
CA HIS A 120 -3.59 -24.96 6.66
C HIS A 120 -2.08 -25.30 6.69
N GLU A 121 -1.50 -25.67 5.54
CA GLU A 121 -0.05 -25.91 5.42
C GLU A 121 0.82 -24.66 5.60
N GLN A 122 0.38 -23.50 5.10
CA GLN A 122 1.12 -22.24 5.22
C GLN A 122 1.17 -21.74 6.68
N LEU A 123 0.11 -22.01 7.46
CA LEU A 123 0.09 -21.74 8.90
C LEU A 123 1.14 -22.58 9.64
N TYR A 124 1.24 -23.88 9.34
CA TYR A 124 2.23 -24.78 9.94
C TYR A 124 3.68 -24.41 9.56
N ARG A 125 3.91 -23.92 8.33
CA ARG A 125 5.23 -23.45 7.89
C ARG A 125 5.70 -22.20 8.64
N CYS A 126 4.78 -21.28 8.94
CA CYS A 126 5.04 -20.13 9.82
C CYS A 126 5.43 -20.57 11.24
N HIS A 127 4.75 -21.58 11.78
CA HIS A 127 5.02 -22.09 13.13
C HIS A 127 6.44 -22.69 13.28
N ARG A 128 6.93 -23.41 12.25
CA ARG A 128 8.31 -23.95 12.25
C ARG A 128 9.41 -22.90 12.12
N LYS A 129 9.11 -21.70 11.59
CA LYS A 129 10.10 -20.62 11.51
C LYS A 129 10.40 -19.98 12.87
N TYR A 130 9.50 -20.17 13.86
CA TYR A 130 9.61 -19.62 15.22
C TYR A 130 9.98 -20.65 16.30
N ILE A 131 9.95 -21.95 15.99
CA ILE A 131 10.47 -23.00 16.87
C ILE A 131 11.80 -23.46 16.29
N PRO A 132 12.96 -23.01 16.81
CA PRO A 132 14.24 -23.55 16.36
C PRO A 132 14.22 -25.06 16.60
N ALA A 133 14.59 -25.83 15.58
CA ALA A 133 14.66 -27.29 15.64
C ALA A 133 15.65 -27.70 16.75
N LYS A 134 15.13 -27.92 17.96
CA LYS A 134 15.83 -28.64 19.02
C LYS A 134 15.35 -30.08 18.96
N HIS A 135 16.26 -30.92 18.47
CA HIS A 135 16.36 -32.36 18.66
C HIS A 135 15.04 -33.15 18.59
N ILE A 136 14.80 -33.76 17.43
CA ILE A 136 14.46 -35.19 17.31
C ILE A 136 15.18 -35.73 16.08
#